data_AF-A0A286UT86-F1
#
_entry.id   AF-A0A286UT86-F1
#
_cell.length_a   1.000
_cell.length_b   1.000
_cell.length_c   1.000
_cell.angle_alpha   90.00
_cell.angle_beta   90.00
_cell.angle_gamma   90.00
#
_symmetry.space_group_name_H-M   'P 1'
#
loop_
_entity.id
_entity.type
_entity.pdbx_description
1 polymer ?
#
loop_
_entity_poly.entity_id
_entity_poly.type
_entity_poly.pdbx_seq_one_letter_code
_entity_poly.pdbx_strand_id
1 'polypeptide(L)'
;MSNTTSEVMLTRCIVESPDSTVYEATFDGKLVVIKFAFTKNRRDLLKREAGLYVNKLHKLQGTVIPIFYGFYYGRLKESVGWLETRRVNCIVLEHCGEHIPRIGCLSFEQRLEIFDLMAEVHQNGYHHFDLNKGNICFKDGKFRLIDLEDVRRHEDQYRRRFTCAWKGDSRKIKIGGNLPLDDLPCGYLLLTGTELRLWYPSAAIKELDVRGALINEDLDQLPSQVNVDKLLPSGCELNDDHFEEAIEWLKNVKKEIDMCSDEKDIEELIKRRALEFPKDYVDRVLP
;
A
#
# COMPACT_ATOMS: atom_id res chain seq x y z
N MET A 1 15.34 -4.10 39.29
CA MET A 1 14.90 -4.25 37.88
C MET A 1 15.82 -5.28 37.27
N SER A 2 15.29 -6.45 36.89
CA SER A 2 16.08 -7.45 36.15
C SER A 2 16.51 -6.85 34.83
N ASN A 3 17.81 -6.80 34.54
CA ASN A 3 18.30 -6.47 33.21
C ASN A 3 17.94 -7.66 32.32
N THR A 4 16.77 -7.61 31.68
CA THR A 4 16.42 -8.58 30.64
C THR A 4 17.30 -8.29 29.43
N THR A 5 18.26 -9.17 29.17
CA THR A 5 19.03 -9.15 27.94
C THR A 5 18.26 -9.93 26.90
N SER A 6 17.72 -9.26 25.89
CA SER A 6 17.14 -9.91 24.71
C SER A 6 18.20 -10.00 23.62
N GLU A 7 18.35 -11.18 23.03
CA GLU A 7 19.24 -11.41 21.90
C GLU A 7 18.48 -11.18 20.59
N VAL A 8 19.13 -10.51 19.65
CA VAL A 8 18.62 -10.24 18.31
C VAL A 8 19.60 -10.83 17.31
N MET A 9 19.11 -11.61 16.36
CA MET A 9 19.89 -12.10 15.24
C MET A 9 19.37 -11.49 13.94
N LEU A 10 20.18 -10.66 13.28
CA LEU A 10 19.84 -10.10 11.97
C LEU A 10 20.00 -11.20 10.92
N THR A 11 18.98 -11.42 10.09
CA THR A 11 18.95 -12.52 9.10
C THR A 11 19.14 -12.01 7.67
N ARG A 12 18.42 -10.96 7.28
CA ARG A 12 18.42 -10.42 5.91
C ARG A 12 18.35 -8.90 5.94
N CYS A 13 19.19 -8.22 5.16
CA CYS A 13 19.07 -6.79 4.94
C CYS A 13 17.94 -6.53 3.94
N ILE A 14 16.96 -5.71 4.32
CA ILE A 14 15.81 -5.34 3.47
C ILE A 14 16.10 -4.01 2.77
N VAL A 15 16.57 -3.02 3.53
CA VAL A 15 16.91 -1.68 3.03
C VAL A 15 18.21 -1.22 3.65
N GLU A 16 19.15 -0.75 2.83
CA GLU A 16 20.40 -0.16 3.28
C GLU A 16 20.54 1.27 2.75
N SER A 17 20.60 2.24 3.66
CA SER A 17 21.01 3.60 3.37
C SER A 17 22.10 4.04 4.36
N PRO A 18 22.88 5.08 4.04
CA PRO A 18 23.91 5.57 4.95
C PRO A 18 23.35 5.98 6.33
N ASP A 19 22.12 6.45 6.40
CA ASP A 19 21.53 7.05 7.58
C ASP A 19 20.52 6.16 8.32
N SER A 20 20.05 5.08 7.65
CA SER A 20 19.10 4.11 8.17
C SER A 20 19.28 2.73 7.53
N THR A 21 19.08 1.66 8.29
CA THR A 21 19.11 0.30 7.74
C THR A 21 17.98 -0.52 8.32
N VAL A 22 17.30 -1.30 7.49
CA VAL A 22 16.18 -2.15 7.88
C VAL A 22 16.57 -3.60 7.66
N TYR A 23 16.45 -4.41 8.70
CA TYR A 23 16.74 -5.83 8.68
C TYR A 23 15.51 -6.64 9.04
N GLU A 24 15.37 -7.79 8.39
CA GLU A 24 14.70 -8.93 8.96
C GLU A 24 15.57 -9.51 10.09
N ALA A 25 14.95 -9.91 11.18
CA ALA A 25 15.66 -10.46 12.32
C ALA A 25 14.81 -11.48 13.10
N THR A 26 15.47 -12.27 13.93
CA THR A 26 14.81 -13.04 15.00
C THR A 26 14.99 -12.30 16.33
N PHE A 27 13.88 -12.06 17.03
CA PHE A 27 13.82 -11.42 18.35
C PHE A 27 12.93 -12.24 19.28
N ASP A 28 13.49 -12.75 20.38
CA ASP A 28 12.80 -13.66 21.31
C ASP A 28 12.10 -14.84 20.59
N GLY A 29 12.78 -15.42 19.59
CA GLY A 29 12.27 -16.54 18.78
C GLY A 29 11.22 -16.17 17.73
N LYS A 30 10.91 -14.88 17.54
CA LYS A 30 9.94 -14.40 16.55
C LYS A 30 10.62 -13.72 15.38
N LEU A 31 10.09 -13.92 14.18
CA LEU A 31 10.48 -13.15 13.01
C LEU A 31 9.96 -11.71 13.14
N VAL A 32 10.85 -10.75 13.05
CA VAL A 32 10.59 -9.32 13.21
C VAL A 32 11.32 -8.51 12.14
N VAL A 33 10.97 -7.22 12.05
CA VAL A 33 11.73 -6.22 11.30
C VAL A 33 12.36 -5.23 12.29
N ILE A 34 13.62 -4.88 12.06
CA ILE A 34 14.36 -3.91 12.88
C ILE A 34 14.86 -2.79 11.98
N LYS A 35 14.37 -1.57 12.23
CA LYS A 35 14.81 -0.33 11.56
C LYS A 35 15.80 0.39 12.48
N PHE A 36 17.05 0.50 12.05
CA PHE A 36 18.12 1.24 12.71
C PHE A 36 18.23 2.65 12.16
N ALA A 37 18.49 3.61 13.04
CA ALA A 37 18.76 5.00 12.69
C ALA A 37 20.11 5.46 13.27
N PHE A 38 20.98 5.99 12.42
CA PHE A 38 22.36 6.31 12.81
C PHE A 38 22.67 7.81 12.86
N THR A 39 21.98 8.64 12.08
CA THR A 39 22.15 10.10 12.13
C THR A 39 21.22 10.74 13.15
N LYS A 40 21.51 11.97 13.59
CA LYS A 40 20.64 12.70 14.53
C LYS A 40 19.21 12.83 13.99
N ASN A 41 19.07 13.27 12.73
CA ASN A 41 17.77 13.47 12.10
C ASN A 41 16.97 12.16 12.04
N ARG A 42 17.59 11.06 11.58
CA ARG A 42 16.90 9.75 11.53
C ARG A 42 16.53 9.23 12.91
N ARG A 43 17.38 9.43 13.92
CA ARG A 43 17.06 9.04 15.30
C ARG A 43 15.87 9.81 15.86
N ASP A 44 15.73 11.09 15.53
CA ASP A 44 14.61 11.93 15.95
C ASP A 44 13.31 11.53 15.23
N LEU A 45 13.39 11.21 13.93
CA LEU A 45 12.29 10.72 13.11
C LEU A 45 11.79 9.34 13.61
N LEU A 46 12.71 8.41 13.86
CA LEU A 46 12.38 7.08 14.40
C LEU A 46 11.77 7.15 15.80
N LYS A 47 12.21 8.10 16.64
CA LYS A 47 11.62 8.35 17.96
C LYS A 47 10.19 8.91 17.84
N ARG A 48 9.93 9.79 16.86
CA ARG A 48 8.57 10.27 16.56
C ARG A 48 7.69 9.11 16.12
N GLU A 49 8.19 8.26 15.23
CA GLU A 49 7.51 7.05 14.73
C GLU A 49 7.12 6.12 15.89
N ALA A 50 8.07 5.77 16.77
CA ALA A 50 7.80 4.97 17.96
C ALA A 50 6.71 5.59 18.86
N GLY A 51 6.69 6.92 18.96
CA GLY A 51 5.65 7.66 19.69
C GLY A 51 4.24 7.49 19.10
N LEU A 52 4.11 7.26 17.79
CA LEU A 52 2.83 6.98 17.14
C LEU A 52 2.32 5.60 17.51
N TYR A 53 3.18 4.58 17.44
CA TYR A 53 2.84 3.21 17.86
C TYR A 53 2.39 3.16 19.33
N VAL A 54 3.15 3.76 20.24
CA VAL A 54 2.89 3.69 21.69
C VAL A 54 1.61 4.44 22.08
N ASN A 55 1.33 5.58 21.44
CA ASN A 55 0.28 6.47 21.93
C ASN A 55 -0.91 6.58 20.97
N LYS A 56 -0.65 7.02 19.73
CA LYS A 56 -1.67 7.60 18.87
C LYS A 56 -2.40 6.57 18.03
N LEU A 57 -1.67 5.57 17.56
CA LEU A 57 -2.17 4.52 16.68
C LEU A 57 -2.09 3.13 17.35
N HIS A 58 -1.96 3.07 18.68
CA HIS A 58 -1.82 1.79 19.40
C HIS A 58 -2.95 0.79 19.11
N LYS A 59 -4.16 1.27 18.85
CA LYS A 59 -5.35 0.44 18.54
C LYS A 59 -5.30 -0.22 17.15
N LEU A 60 -4.43 0.27 16.28
CA LEU A 60 -4.31 -0.16 14.90
C LEU A 60 -3.22 -1.23 14.70
N GLN A 61 -2.45 -1.53 15.74
CA GLN A 61 -1.36 -2.49 15.69
C GLN A 61 -1.85 -3.92 15.46
N GLY A 62 -1.18 -4.63 14.57
CA GLY A 62 -1.49 -6.02 14.20
C GLY A 62 -2.69 -6.15 13.27
N THR A 63 -3.37 -5.05 12.90
CA THR A 63 -4.50 -5.05 11.95
C THR A 63 -4.28 -4.10 10.78
N VAL A 64 -3.86 -2.86 11.04
CA VAL A 64 -3.63 -1.83 10.02
C VAL A 64 -2.14 -1.52 9.88
N ILE A 65 -1.46 -1.40 11.01
CA ILE A 65 -0.01 -1.14 11.10
C ILE A 65 0.69 -2.30 11.86
N PRO A 66 2.01 -2.45 11.74
CA PRO A 66 2.76 -3.48 12.47
C PRO A 66 2.52 -3.47 13.99
N ILE A 67 2.63 -4.64 14.62
CA ILE A 67 2.83 -4.72 16.07
C ILE A 67 4.20 -4.11 16.41
N PHE A 68 4.22 -3.22 17.42
CA PHE A 68 5.41 -2.57 17.94
C PHE A 68 5.91 -3.32 19.17
N TYR A 69 7.10 -3.91 19.06
CA TYR A 69 7.73 -4.64 20.16
C TYR A 69 8.60 -3.76 21.04
N GLY A 70 9.12 -2.64 20.52
CA GLY A 70 9.86 -1.70 21.34
C GLY A 70 10.71 -0.72 20.55
N PHE A 71 11.16 0.31 21.27
CA PHE A 71 12.15 1.28 20.83
C PHE A 71 13.38 1.16 21.73
N TYR A 72 14.54 1.02 21.14
CA TYR A 72 15.81 0.84 21.82
C TYR A 72 16.80 1.91 21.39
N TYR A 73 17.70 2.26 22.30
CA TYR A 73 18.77 3.21 22.02
C TYR A 73 20.07 2.70 22.64
N GLY A 74 21.17 2.99 21.98
CA GLY A 74 22.48 2.47 22.37
C GLY A 74 23.62 3.21 21.71
N ARG A 75 24.80 2.59 21.80
CA ARG A 75 26.01 3.10 21.15
C ARG A 75 26.75 1.95 20.46
N LEU A 76 27.26 2.21 19.26
CA LEU A 76 28.20 1.30 18.59
C LEU A 76 29.45 1.12 19.46
N LYS A 77 30.08 -0.06 19.41
CA LYS A 77 31.34 -0.37 20.12
C LYS A 77 32.57 0.32 19.56
N GLU A 78 32.51 0.73 18.30
CA GLU A 78 33.59 1.42 17.60
C GLU A 78 33.04 2.68 16.91
N SER A 79 33.93 3.63 16.64
CA SER A 79 33.62 4.80 15.82
C SER A 79 33.65 4.40 14.35
N VAL A 80 32.61 4.78 13.62
CA VAL A 80 32.54 4.59 12.17
C VAL A 80 32.77 5.96 11.53
N GLY A 81 33.74 6.07 10.62
CA GLY A 81 34.26 7.37 10.16
C GLY A 81 33.22 8.29 9.51
N TRP A 82 32.15 7.74 8.95
CA TRP A 82 31.06 8.51 8.34
C TRP A 82 29.95 8.92 9.33
N LEU A 83 30.00 8.46 10.59
CA LEU A 83 29.03 8.80 11.63
C LEU A 83 29.51 9.94 12.52
N GLU A 84 28.70 11.00 12.61
CA GLU A 84 28.91 12.12 13.55
C GLU A 84 29.02 11.66 15.01
N THR A 85 28.27 10.61 15.37
CA THR A 85 28.22 10.07 16.72
C THR A 85 28.08 8.56 16.69
N ARG A 86 28.55 7.89 17.74
CA ARG A 86 28.33 6.44 17.93
C ARG A 86 26.91 6.08 18.38
N ARG A 87 25.98 7.03 18.47
CA ARG A 87 24.61 6.79 18.97
C ARG A 87 23.75 6.13 17.90
N VAL A 88 23.00 5.11 18.30
CA VAL A 88 22.07 4.38 17.42
C VAL A 88 20.75 4.22 18.14
N ASN A 89 19.66 4.41 17.41
CA ASN A 89 18.33 4.01 17.86
C ASN A 89 17.81 2.91 16.94
N CYS A 90 16.95 2.05 17.45
CA CYS A 90 16.16 1.16 16.60
C CYS A 90 14.74 0.97 17.13
N ILE A 91 13.85 0.57 16.23
CA ILE A 91 12.53 0.03 16.58
C ILE A 91 12.46 -1.41 16.12
N VAL A 92 11.71 -2.21 16.86
CA VAL A 92 11.44 -3.62 16.54
C VAL A 92 9.95 -3.74 16.26
N LEU A 93 9.62 -4.22 15.06
CA LEU A 93 8.26 -4.29 14.52
C LEU A 93 7.91 -5.72 14.06
N GLU A 94 6.63 -6.00 13.95
CA GLU A 94 6.10 -7.17 13.27
C GLU A 94 6.68 -7.32 11.86
N HIS A 95 7.01 -8.55 11.49
CA HIS A 95 7.30 -8.88 10.10
C HIS A 95 5.99 -9.06 9.31
N CYS A 96 5.56 -8.00 8.63
CA CYS A 96 4.30 -7.92 7.92
C CYS A 96 4.31 -8.53 6.49
N GLY A 97 5.41 -9.18 6.09
CA GLY A 97 5.53 -9.82 4.78
C GLY A 97 6.41 -9.05 3.82
N GLU A 98 6.22 -9.32 2.54
CA GLU A 98 6.94 -8.65 1.47
C GLU A 98 6.19 -7.40 1.00
N HIS A 99 6.93 -6.43 0.47
CA HIS A 99 6.33 -5.23 -0.12
C HIS A 99 5.52 -5.61 -1.37
N ILE A 100 4.45 -4.89 -1.65
CA ILE A 100 3.78 -5.05 -2.95
C ILE A 100 4.70 -4.58 -4.08
N PRO A 101 4.74 -5.26 -5.24
CA PRO A 101 5.67 -4.92 -6.31
C PRO A 101 5.24 -3.66 -7.09
N ARG A 102 3.92 -3.45 -7.24
CA ARG A 102 3.28 -2.27 -7.84
C ARG A 102 1.80 -2.21 -7.46
N ILE A 103 1.16 -1.04 -7.55
CA ILE A 103 -0.29 -0.92 -7.30
C ILE A 103 -1.10 -1.61 -8.41
N GLY A 104 -0.62 -1.57 -9.66
CA GLY A 104 -1.32 -2.14 -10.83
C GLY A 104 -1.48 -3.67 -10.81
N CYS A 105 -0.69 -4.40 -10.02
CA CYS A 105 -0.83 -5.86 -9.90
C CYS A 105 -1.98 -6.26 -8.96
N LEU A 106 -2.57 -5.31 -8.24
CA LEU A 106 -3.63 -5.56 -7.27
C LEU A 106 -5.00 -5.59 -7.96
N SER A 107 -5.90 -6.44 -7.47
CA SER A 107 -7.31 -6.34 -7.84
C SER A 107 -7.91 -5.05 -7.31
N PHE A 108 -9.07 -4.70 -7.86
CA PHE A 108 -9.85 -3.58 -7.37
C PHE A 108 -10.19 -3.73 -5.87
N GLU A 109 -10.60 -4.93 -5.43
CA GLU A 109 -10.93 -5.24 -4.05
C GLU A 109 -9.72 -5.11 -3.12
N GLN A 110 -8.53 -5.52 -3.57
CA GLN A 110 -7.30 -5.36 -2.80
C GLN A 110 -6.90 -3.89 -2.64
N ARG A 111 -7.06 -3.08 -3.70
CA ARG A 111 -6.83 -1.63 -3.61
C ARG A 111 -7.84 -0.97 -2.68
N LEU A 112 -9.09 -1.43 -2.68
CA LEU A 112 -10.11 -0.99 -1.73
C LEU A 112 -9.74 -1.39 -0.29
N GLU A 113 -9.24 -2.59 -0.06
CA GLU A 113 -8.75 -3.01 1.26
C GLU A 113 -7.63 -2.08 1.77
N ILE A 114 -6.66 -1.73 0.92
CA ILE A 114 -5.59 -0.78 1.27
C ILE A 114 -6.17 0.61 1.57
N PHE A 115 -7.15 1.06 0.80
CA PHE A 115 -7.85 2.31 1.06
C PHE A 115 -8.56 2.28 2.42
N ASP A 116 -9.16 1.16 2.81
CA ASP A 116 -9.80 0.98 4.11
C ASP A 116 -8.79 1.10 5.26
N LEU A 117 -7.59 0.52 5.10
CA LEU A 117 -6.49 0.70 6.07
C LEU A 117 -6.13 2.19 6.22
N MET A 118 -6.04 2.93 5.13
CA MET A 118 -5.75 4.37 5.14
C MET A 118 -6.89 5.18 5.79
N ALA A 119 -8.13 4.79 5.54
CA ALA A 119 -9.30 5.34 6.18
C ALA A 119 -9.31 5.07 7.70
N GLU A 120 -8.87 3.92 8.17
CA GLU A 120 -8.75 3.63 9.61
C GLU A 120 -7.70 4.52 10.30
N VAL A 121 -6.54 4.75 9.67
CA VAL A 121 -5.55 5.72 10.16
C VAL A 121 -6.17 7.13 10.22
N HIS A 122 -6.91 7.50 9.17
CA HIS A 122 -7.65 8.76 9.09
C HIS A 122 -8.68 8.95 10.20
N GLN A 123 -9.49 7.92 10.48
CA GLN A 123 -10.49 7.95 11.54
C GLN A 123 -9.88 8.13 12.94
N ASN A 124 -8.61 7.75 13.11
CA ASN A 124 -7.84 8.01 14.33
C ASN A 124 -7.20 9.41 14.35
N GLY A 125 -7.46 10.25 13.35
CA GLY A 125 -7.05 11.66 13.27
C GLY A 125 -5.67 11.87 12.66
N TYR A 126 -5.17 10.92 11.88
CA TYR A 126 -3.84 10.95 11.26
C TYR A 126 -3.90 10.59 9.78
N HIS A 127 -2.93 11.03 9.00
CA HIS A 127 -2.73 10.61 7.62
C HIS A 127 -1.34 9.98 7.48
N HIS A 128 -1.19 8.98 6.63
CA HIS A 128 0.11 8.35 6.37
C HIS A 128 1.08 9.28 5.63
N PHE A 129 0.56 10.07 4.69
CA PHE A 129 1.27 10.99 3.79
C PHE A 129 2.34 10.40 2.86
N ASP A 130 2.73 9.14 3.04
CA ASP A 130 3.66 8.46 2.12
C ASP A 130 3.07 7.12 1.65
N LEU A 131 2.02 7.19 0.81
CA LEU A 131 1.44 6.01 0.20
C LEU A 131 2.27 5.65 -1.04
N ASN A 132 3.09 4.62 -0.91
CA ASN A 132 3.80 4.03 -2.03
C ASN A 132 3.90 2.51 -1.84
N LYS A 133 4.25 1.81 -2.92
CA LYS A 133 4.36 0.34 -2.93
C LYS A 133 5.30 -0.24 -1.87
N GLY A 134 6.36 0.49 -1.50
CA GLY A 134 7.32 0.08 -0.48
C GLY A 134 6.79 0.21 0.94
N ASN A 135 5.71 0.95 1.15
CA ASN A 135 5.09 1.17 2.46
C ASN A 135 3.84 0.31 2.67
N ILE A 136 3.61 -0.69 1.80
CA ILE A 136 2.50 -1.62 1.89
C ILE A 136 3.06 -3.04 1.83
N CYS A 137 2.91 -3.79 2.92
CA CYS A 137 3.28 -5.20 2.99
C CYS A 137 2.06 -6.10 2.80
N PHE A 138 2.28 -7.30 2.25
CA PHE A 138 1.28 -8.35 2.15
C PHE A 138 1.79 -9.65 2.79
N LYS A 139 0.98 -10.23 3.68
CA LYS A 139 1.24 -11.52 4.33
C LYS A 139 -0.04 -12.21 4.72
N ASP A 140 -0.10 -13.52 4.47
CA ASP A 140 -1.22 -14.37 4.88
C ASP A 140 -2.60 -13.81 4.48
N GLY A 141 -2.67 -13.24 3.26
CA GLY A 141 -3.91 -12.68 2.72
C GLY A 141 -4.29 -11.30 3.26
N LYS A 142 -3.40 -10.59 3.96
CA LYS A 142 -3.70 -9.31 4.61
C LYS A 142 -2.66 -8.25 4.28
N PHE A 143 -3.12 -7.02 4.04
CA PHE A 143 -2.24 -5.87 3.87
C PHE A 143 -1.89 -5.20 5.21
N ARG A 144 -0.71 -4.59 5.28
CA ARG A 144 -0.26 -3.75 6.40
C ARG A 144 0.40 -2.48 5.87
N LEU A 145 0.05 -1.34 6.45
CA LEU A 145 0.72 -0.06 6.21
C LEU A 145 1.95 0.03 7.11
N ILE A 146 3.11 0.26 6.53
CA ILE A 146 4.38 0.36 7.25
C ILE A 146 5.03 1.72 7.05
N ASP A 147 6.10 1.97 7.81
CA ASP A 147 6.86 3.22 7.80
C ASP A 147 6.02 4.44 8.17
N LEU A 148 5.79 4.62 9.47
CA LEU A 148 4.96 5.70 9.99
C LEU A 148 5.74 7.02 10.12
N GLU A 149 6.90 7.13 9.48
CA GLU A 149 7.79 8.29 9.60
C GLU A 149 7.08 9.56 9.16
N ASP A 150 6.35 9.55 8.04
CA ASP A 150 5.63 10.72 7.52
C ASP A 150 4.20 10.87 8.02
N VAL A 151 3.76 9.97 8.91
CA VAL A 151 2.44 10.06 9.53
C VAL A 151 2.32 11.35 10.32
N ARG A 152 1.31 12.15 9.98
CA ARG A 152 1.02 13.43 10.63
C ARG A 152 -0.44 13.51 11.01
N ARG A 153 -0.71 14.35 11.99
CA ARG A 153 -2.08 14.63 12.41
C ARG A 153 -2.84 15.25 11.23
N HIS A 154 -4.12 14.90 11.10
CA HIS A 154 -5.01 15.56 10.15
C HIS A 154 -5.19 17.03 10.55
N GLU A 155 -4.78 17.93 9.66
CA GLU A 155 -4.86 19.38 9.78
C GLU A 155 -5.65 19.98 8.61
N ASP A 156 -6.27 21.15 8.81
CA ASP A 156 -6.82 21.92 7.68
C ASP A 156 -5.71 22.62 6.88
N GLN A 157 -6.08 23.27 5.77
CA GLN A 157 -5.18 24.06 4.93
C GLN A 157 -4.43 25.19 5.67
N TYR A 158 -4.85 25.54 6.89
CA TYR A 158 -4.20 26.54 7.74
C TYR A 158 -3.44 25.92 8.92
N ARG A 159 -3.18 24.60 8.88
CA ARG A 159 -2.50 23.84 9.94
C ARG A 159 -3.22 23.88 11.29
N ARG A 160 -4.51 24.19 11.29
CA ARG A 160 -5.32 24.13 12.51
C ARG A 160 -5.80 22.72 12.71
N ARG A 161 -6.00 22.37 13.99
CA ARG A 161 -6.65 21.10 14.36
C ARG A 161 -8.03 21.07 13.72
N PHE A 162 -8.19 20.18 12.76
CA PHE A 162 -9.42 19.99 12.02
C PHE A 162 -9.95 18.60 12.30
N THR A 163 -11.24 18.51 12.57
CA THR A 163 -11.92 17.20 12.61
C THR A 163 -12.50 17.00 11.24
N CYS A 164 -12.05 15.96 10.52
CA CYS A 164 -12.65 15.65 9.23
C CYS A 164 -14.17 15.49 9.38
N ALA A 165 -14.90 16.08 8.43
CA ALA A 165 -16.34 15.86 8.29
C ALA A 165 -16.65 14.43 7.80
N TRP A 166 -15.68 13.76 7.16
CA TRP A 166 -15.84 12.37 6.78
C TRP A 166 -15.83 11.47 8.02
N LYS A 167 -16.98 10.87 8.29
CA LYS A 167 -17.19 9.84 9.32
C LYS A 167 -17.49 8.47 8.70
N GLY A 168 -17.24 8.37 7.39
CA GLY A 168 -17.88 7.40 6.51
C GLY A 168 -17.33 5.98 6.61
N ASP A 169 -18.12 5.10 6.01
CA ASP A 169 -17.79 3.72 5.65
C ASP A 169 -17.39 3.75 4.17
N SER A 170 -16.18 3.33 3.85
CA SER A 170 -15.63 3.31 2.48
C SER A 170 -16.52 2.53 1.51
N ARG A 171 -17.29 1.54 2.00
CA ARG A 171 -18.28 0.79 1.23
C ARG A 171 -19.45 1.64 0.70
N LYS A 172 -19.63 2.85 1.23
CA LYS A 172 -20.67 3.80 0.76
C LYS A 172 -20.16 4.79 -0.27
N ILE A 173 -18.84 4.81 -0.50
CA ILE A 173 -18.25 5.67 -1.53
C ILE A 173 -18.63 5.09 -2.88
N LYS A 174 -19.09 5.92 -3.81
CA LYS A 174 -19.26 5.49 -5.20
C LYS A 174 -17.88 5.26 -5.83
N ILE A 175 -17.59 4.01 -6.16
CA ILE A 175 -16.29 3.59 -6.70
C ILE A 175 -16.43 3.26 -8.20
N GLY A 176 -15.33 3.35 -8.95
CA GLY A 176 -15.28 2.99 -10.38
C GLY A 176 -15.78 4.07 -11.34
N GLY A 177 -16.13 5.25 -10.83
CA GLY A 177 -16.61 6.39 -11.62
C GLY A 177 -15.83 7.67 -11.35
N ASN A 178 -16.53 8.81 -11.41
CA ASN A 178 -15.98 10.12 -11.10
C ASN A 178 -15.54 10.23 -9.63
N LEU A 179 -14.71 11.25 -9.35
CA LEU A 179 -14.34 11.64 -8.00
C LEU A 179 -15.58 11.72 -7.08
N PRO A 180 -15.60 11.00 -5.95
CA PRO A 180 -16.74 10.95 -5.04
C PRO A 180 -16.78 12.19 -4.13
N LEU A 181 -16.84 13.39 -4.73
CA LEU A 181 -16.76 14.66 -3.99
C LEU A 181 -17.89 14.85 -2.99
N ASP A 182 -19.07 14.29 -3.27
CA ASP A 182 -20.23 14.35 -2.38
C ASP A 182 -20.10 13.40 -1.18
N ASP A 183 -19.44 12.25 -1.37
CA ASP A 183 -19.33 11.19 -0.36
C ASP A 183 -18.03 11.28 0.47
N LEU A 184 -16.98 11.90 -0.08
CA LEU A 184 -15.64 11.96 0.48
C LEU A 184 -15.07 13.40 0.45
N PRO A 185 -15.39 14.25 1.46
CA PRO A 185 -14.93 15.64 1.48
C PRO A 185 -13.44 15.80 1.87
N CYS A 186 -12.76 14.72 2.24
CA CYS A 186 -11.35 14.79 2.61
C CYS A 186 -10.45 14.75 1.37
N GLY A 187 -9.76 15.86 1.08
CA GLY A 187 -8.81 15.94 -0.02
C GLY A 187 -7.69 14.88 0.04
N TYR A 188 -7.21 14.53 1.23
CA TYR A 188 -6.19 13.49 1.38
C TYR A 188 -6.70 12.12 0.95
N LEU A 189 -7.88 11.70 1.45
CA LEU A 189 -8.46 10.42 1.06
C LEU A 189 -8.86 10.43 -0.43
N LEU A 190 -9.32 11.57 -0.97
CA LEU A 190 -9.56 11.71 -2.42
C LEU A 190 -8.28 11.46 -3.24
N LEU A 191 -7.14 12.00 -2.82
CA LEU A 191 -5.86 11.75 -3.46
C LEU A 191 -5.43 10.28 -3.31
N THR A 192 -5.53 9.72 -2.09
CA THR A 192 -5.21 8.31 -1.83
C THR A 192 -6.01 7.35 -2.71
N GLY A 193 -7.33 7.52 -2.83
CA GLY A 193 -8.10 6.65 -3.71
C GLY A 193 -7.84 6.90 -5.21
N THR A 194 -7.35 8.09 -5.59
CA THR A 194 -6.88 8.35 -6.96
C THR A 194 -5.56 7.60 -7.22
N GLU A 195 -4.61 7.63 -6.28
CA GLU A 195 -3.36 6.86 -6.35
C GLU A 195 -3.62 5.34 -6.40
N LEU A 196 -4.64 4.88 -5.68
CA LEU A 196 -5.13 3.51 -5.69
C LEU A 196 -6.10 3.21 -6.85
N ARG A 197 -6.30 4.14 -7.78
CA ARG A 197 -7.12 3.96 -8.99
C ARG A 197 -8.54 3.47 -8.70
N LEU A 198 -9.14 3.94 -7.61
CA LEU A 198 -10.51 3.63 -7.21
C LEU A 198 -11.54 4.49 -7.95
N TRP A 199 -11.15 5.67 -8.41
CA TRP A 199 -11.96 6.54 -9.24
C TRP A 199 -11.08 7.27 -10.22
N TYR A 200 -11.72 7.77 -11.27
CA TYR A 200 -11.06 8.48 -12.34
C TYR A 200 -11.73 9.85 -12.47
N PRO A 201 -10.98 10.96 -12.38
CA PRO A 201 -11.53 12.24 -12.77
C PRO A 201 -11.98 12.14 -14.24
N SER A 202 -13.22 12.54 -14.58
CA SER A 202 -13.77 12.45 -15.95
C SER A 202 -12.90 13.11 -17.03
N ALA A 203 -12.03 14.04 -16.65
CA ALA A 203 -11.07 14.68 -17.55
C ALA A 203 -9.72 13.93 -17.71
N ALA A 204 -9.55 12.75 -17.10
CA ALA A 204 -8.23 12.20 -16.77
C ALA A 204 -8.02 10.70 -17.02
N ILE A 205 -8.92 9.95 -17.66
CA ILE A 205 -8.51 8.63 -18.18
C ILE A 205 -7.65 8.87 -19.43
N LYS A 206 -6.40 9.23 -19.17
CA LYS A 206 -5.33 9.26 -20.17
C LYS A 206 -4.64 7.91 -20.27
N GLU A 207 -4.91 7.03 -19.30
CA GLU A 207 -4.29 5.72 -19.24
C GLU A 207 -5.19 4.68 -18.55
N LEU A 208 -5.05 3.42 -18.97
CA LEU A 208 -5.65 2.23 -18.39
C LEU A 208 -4.53 1.34 -17.84
N ASP A 209 -4.72 0.76 -16.65
CA ASP A 209 -3.81 -0.22 -16.07
C ASP A 209 -4.16 -1.63 -16.53
N VAL A 210 -3.24 -2.28 -17.22
CA VAL A 210 -3.34 -3.71 -17.56
C VAL A 210 -2.24 -4.44 -16.78
N ARG A 211 -2.53 -4.72 -15.51
CA ARG A 211 -1.64 -5.45 -14.57
C ARG A 211 -0.22 -4.89 -14.55
N GLY A 212 -0.13 -3.57 -14.41
CA GLY A 212 1.10 -2.80 -14.30
C GLY A 212 1.60 -2.20 -15.60
N ALA A 213 1.01 -2.53 -16.74
CA ALA A 213 1.26 -1.86 -18.01
C ALA A 213 0.28 -0.70 -18.20
N LEU A 214 0.79 0.49 -18.51
CA LEU A 214 -0.04 1.68 -18.72
C LEU A 214 -0.31 1.85 -20.21
N ILE A 215 -1.58 1.74 -20.59
CA ILE A 215 -2.04 1.92 -21.97
C ILE A 215 -2.64 3.30 -22.09
N ASN A 216 -2.27 4.08 -23.09
CA ASN A 216 -2.79 5.44 -23.33
C ASN A 216 -3.38 5.64 -24.73
N GLU A 217 -3.48 4.58 -25.52
CA GLU A 217 -4.01 4.54 -26.87
C GLU A 217 -5.22 3.59 -26.95
N ASP A 218 -6.12 3.83 -27.90
CA ASP A 218 -7.32 3.01 -28.14
C ASP A 218 -8.17 2.71 -26.88
N LEU A 219 -8.21 3.65 -25.93
CA LEU A 219 -8.87 3.45 -24.63
C LEU A 219 -10.38 3.18 -24.76
N ASP A 220 -11.01 3.69 -25.81
CA ASP A 220 -12.42 3.46 -26.14
C ASP A 220 -12.70 2.02 -26.63
N GLN A 221 -11.65 1.34 -27.12
CA GLN A 221 -11.71 -0.06 -27.55
C GLN A 221 -11.43 -1.05 -26.41
N LEU A 222 -11.12 -0.57 -25.21
CA LEU A 222 -10.82 -1.42 -24.06
C LEU A 222 -11.97 -1.44 -23.05
N PRO A 223 -12.11 -2.52 -22.24
CA PRO A 223 -13.01 -2.51 -21.10
C PRO A 223 -12.62 -1.40 -20.10
N SER A 224 -13.59 -0.94 -19.30
CA SER A 224 -13.29 -0.04 -18.19
C SER A 224 -12.29 -0.68 -17.22
N GLN A 225 -11.57 0.13 -16.42
CA GLN A 225 -10.61 -0.42 -15.46
C GLN A 225 -11.23 -1.49 -14.56
N VAL A 226 -12.42 -1.22 -14.02
CA VAL A 226 -13.10 -2.17 -13.12
C VAL A 226 -13.35 -3.51 -13.81
N ASN A 227 -13.68 -3.49 -15.11
CA ASN A 227 -13.86 -4.72 -15.87
C ASN A 227 -12.53 -5.42 -16.15
N VAL A 228 -11.47 -4.68 -16.52
CA VAL A 228 -10.12 -5.23 -16.65
C VAL A 228 -9.66 -5.90 -15.36
N ASP A 229 -9.86 -5.25 -14.21
CA ASP A 229 -9.47 -5.79 -12.91
C ASP A 229 -10.21 -7.08 -12.54
N LYS A 230 -11.45 -7.25 -13.00
CA LYS A 230 -12.25 -8.47 -12.82
C LYS A 230 -11.90 -9.56 -13.84
N LEU A 231 -11.47 -9.19 -15.04
CA LEU A 231 -11.08 -10.13 -16.11
C LEU A 231 -9.72 -10.77 -15.83
N LEU A 232 -8.77 -9.99 -15.30
CA LEU A 232 -7.40 -10.43 -15.11
C LEU A 232 -7.17 -10.97 -13.70
N PRO A 233 -6.36 -12.03 -13.50
CA PRO A 233 -6.06 -12.54 -12.18
C PRO A 233 -5.33 -11.49 -11.33
N SER A 234 -5.64 -11.45 -10.04
CA SER A 234 -5.00 -10.55 -9.07
C SER A 234 -3.62 -11.03 -8.66
N GLY A 235 -2.76 -10.14 -8.18
CA GLY A 235 -1.42 -10.49 -7.73
C GLY A 235 -0.49 -10.91 -8.87
N CYS A 236 -0.82 -10.52 -10.10
CA CYS A 236 -0.02 -10.80 -11.28
C CYS A 236 0.35 -9.51 -12.01
N GLU A 237 1.39 -9.62 -12.84
CA GLU A 237 1.84 -8.57 -13.74
C GLU A 237 1.68 -9.06 -15.18
N LEU A 238 1.38 -8.14 -16.10
CA LEU A 238 1.33 -8.49 -17.52
C LEU A 238 2.74 -8.88 -17.99
N ASN A 239 2.83 -10.02 -18.68
CA ASN A 239 4.07 -10.46 -19.30
C ASN A 239 4.33 -9.64 -20.57
N ASP A 240 5.49 -8.99 -20.63
CA ASP A 240 5.87 -8.12 -21.75
C ASP A 240 5.89 -8.89 -23.10
N ASP A 241 6.22 -10.19 -23.10
CA ASP A 241 6.25 -11.04 -24.29
C ASP A 241 4.86 -11.31 -24.88
N HIS A 242 3.80 -11.10 -24.09
CA HIS A 242 2.41 -11.35 -24.46
C HIS A 242 1.54 -10.08 -24.42
N PHE A 243 2.19 -8.92 -24.41
CA PHE A 243 1.52 -7.63 -24.28
C PHE A 243 0.49 -7.41 -25.39
N GLU A 244 0.87 -7.56 -26.65
CA GLU A 244 -0.01 -7.29 -27.79
C GLU A 244 -1.22 -8.24 -27.82
N GLU A 245 -0.99 -9.52 -27.53
CA GLU A 245 -2.04 -10.53 -27.51
C GLU A 245 -3.02 -10.31 -26.36
N ALA A 246 -2.55 -9.88 -25.19
CA ALA A 246 -3.41 -9.53 -24.07
C ALA A 246 -4.29 -8.31 -24.38
N ILE A 247 -3.73 -7.29 -25.03
CA ILE A 247 -4.49 -6.10 -25.45
C ILE A 247 -5.53 -6.47 -26.50
N GLU A 248 -5.18 -7.27 -27.51
CA GLU A 248 -6.15 -7.72 -28.52
C GLU A 248 -7.24 -8.60 -27.90
N TRP A 249 -6.90 -9.44 -26.94
CA TRP A 249 -7.87 -10.20 -26.18
C TRP A 249 -8.86 -9.28 -25.45
N LEU A 250 -8.38 -8.25 -24.76
CA LEU A 250 -9.22 -7.27 -24.07
C LEU A 250 -10.12 -6.49 -25.05
N LYS A 251 -9.60 -6.09 -26.22
CA LYS A 251 -10.39 -5.45 -27.28
C LYS A 251 -11.53 -6.35 -27.76
N ASN A 252 -11.29 -7.66 -27.87
CA ASN A 252 -12.34 -8.61 -28.25
C ASN A 252 -13.39 -8.79 -27.16
N VAL A 253 -13.00 -8.84 -25.89
CA VAL A 253 -13.94 -8.85 -24.76
C VAL A 253 -14.76 -7.55 -24.70
N LYS A 254 -14.16 -6.39 -24.99
CA LYS A 254 -14.89 -5.11 -25.04
C LYS A 254 -16.03 -5.14 -26.07
N LYS A 255 -15.78 -5.67 -27.27
CA LYS A 255 -16.83 -5.83 -28.30
C LYS A 255 -18.01 -6.65 -27.78
N GLU A 256 -17.77 -7.69 -26.99
CA GLU A 256 -18.85 -8.47 -26.36
C GLU A 256 -19.57 -7.69 -25.25
N ILE A 257 -18.83 -6.98 -24.40
CA ILE A 257 -19.41 -6.12 -23.36
C ILE A 257 -20.36 -5.09 -23.98
N ASP A 258 -19.97 -4.49 -25.11
CA ASP A 258 -20.79 -3.50 -25.83
C ASP A 258 -22.07 -4.08 -26.44
N MET A 259 -22.16 -5.41 -26.59
CA MET A 259 -23.35 -6.11 -27.04
C MET A 259 -24.28 -6.54 -25.90
N CYS A 260 -23.85 -6.43 -24.63
CA CYS A 260 -24.68 -6.80 -23.48
C CYS A 260 -25.82 -5.80 -23.27
N SER A 261 -26.99 -6.32 -22.89
CA SER A 261 -28.21 -5.53 -22.67
C SER A 261 -28.25 -4.84 -21.30
N ASP A 262 -27.64 -5.44 -20.29
CA ASP A 262 -27.62 -4.93 -18.92
C ASP A 262 -26.35 -5.31 -18.14
N GLU A 263 -26.24 -4.79 -16.92
CA GLU A 263 -25.09 -5.00 -16.04
C GLU A 263 -24.93 -6.47 -15.60
N LYS A 264 -26.03 -7.23 -15.49
CA LYS A 264 -25.98 -8.64 -15.09
C LYS A 264 -25.37 -9.49 -16.20
N ASP A 265 -25.76 -9.22 -17.45
CA ASP A 265 -25.17 -9.87 -18.63
C ASP A 265 -23.66 -9.60 -18.71
N ILE A 266 -23.24 -8.36 -18.42
CA ILE A 266 -21.82 -7.97 -18.37
C ILE A 266 -21.09 -8.76 -17.27
N GLU A 267 -21.66 -8.89 -16.07
CA GLU A 267 -21.04 -9.66 -14.99
C GLU A 267 -20.88 -11.15 -15.31
N GLU A 268 -21.89 -11.77 -15.93
CA GLU A 268 -21.82 -13.18 -16.35
C GLU A 268 -20.77 -13.37 -17.45
N LEU A 269 -20.71 -12.46 -18.42
CA LEU A 269 -19.67 -12.44 -19.46
C LEU A 269 -18.27 -12.32 -18.86
N ILE A 270 -18.05 -11.37 -17.95
CA ILE A 270 -16.75 -11.16 -17.30
C ILE A 270 -16.33 -12.42 -16.53
N LYS A 271 -17.22 -13.05 -15.77
CA LYS A 271 -16.92 -14.29 -15.04
C LYS A 271 -16.50 -15.41 -15.99
N ARG A 272 -17.17 -15.56 -17.14
CA ARG A 272 -16.81 -16.53 -18.16
C ARG A 272 -15.44 -16.22 -18.78
N ARG A 273 -15.25 -15.00 -19.28
CA ARG A 273 -14.01 -14.59 -19.96
C ARG A 273 -12.79 -14.62 -19.03
N ALA A 274 -12.95 -14.29 -17.75
CA ALA A 274 -11.87 -14.40 -16.77
C ALA A 274 -11.32 -15.83 -16.64
N LEU A 275 -12.17 -16.86 -16.80
CA LEU A 275 -11.74 -18.27 -16.79
C LEU A 275 -11.01 -18.70 -18.06
N GLU A 276 -11.23 -17.97 -19.16
CA GLU A 276 -10.61 -18.22 -20.47
C GLU A 276 -9.31 -17.42 -20.67
N PHE A 277 -8.99 -16.49 -19.77
CA PHE A 277 -7.80 -15.67 -19.90
C PHE A 277 -6.53 -16.55 -19.88
N PRO A 278 -5.65 -16.46 -20.89
CA PRO A 278 -4.43 -17.25 -20.95
C PRO A 278 -3.52 -16.96 -19.74
N LYS A 279 -3.14 -18.01 -19.02
CA LYS A 279 -2.38 -17.88 -17.76
C LYS A 279 -0.92 -17.48 -17.98
N ASP A 280 -0.38 -17.78 -19.15
CA ASP A 280 0.97 -17.44 -19.60
C ASP A 280 1.12 -15.96 -19.97
N TYR A 281 0.01 -15.23 -20.16
CA TYR A 281 0.06 -13.79 -20.44
C TYR A 281 0.43 -12.95 -19.21
N VAL A 282 0.49 -13.57 -18.02
CA VAL A 282 0.76 -12.85 -16.77
C VAL A 282 1.70 -13.64 -15.87
N ASP A 283 2.54 -12.92 -15.13
CA ASP A 283 3.46 -13.49 -14.15
C ASP A 283 2.94 -13.28 -12.73
N ARG A 284 2.94 -14.34 -11.91
CA ARG A 284 2.53 -14.26 -10.50
C ARG A 284 3.60 -13.51 -9.70
N VAL A 285 3.23 -12.40 -9.07
CA VAL A 285 4.17 -11.55 -8.29
C VAL A 285 3.77 -11.36 -6.83
N LEU A 286 2.53 -11.70 -6.49
CA LEU A 286 2.07 -11.82 -5.11
C LEU A 286 1.54 -13.24 -4.88
N PRO A 287 1.77 -13.85 -3.71
CA PRO A 287 1.28 -15.18 -3.38
C PRO A 287 -0.23 -15.27 -3.40
#